data_AF-A0AAJ5D6P3-F1
#
_entry.id   AF-A0AAJ5D6P3-F1
#
_cell.length_a   1.000
_cell.length_b   1.000
_cell.length_c   1.000
_cell.angle_alpha   90.00
_cell.angle_beta   90.00
_cell.angle_gamma   90.00
#
_symmetry.space_group_name_H-M   'P 1'
#
loop_
_entity.id
_entity.type
_entity.pdbx_description
1 polymer ?
#
loop_
_entity_poly.entity_id
_entity_poly.type
_entity_poly.pdbx_seq_one_letter_code
_entity_poly.pdbx_strand_id
1 'polypeptide(L)'
;MSRPPLGFIPEPITLALDRILPSRKTPEGLNTSRKFKQIMASMEAVGLIEPLSVGKADKATGQHILLDGHMRLLALRQLGYVDAPCLIATDDESYTYNNRINRISSIQEHHMLRRAVERGVSPERLAKALNVDISQIHKKVSLLEGICPEAVEMLKDQHFSANLGSVLRKLKPTRQVECVELMLTANNMTVAYAEALLAATPPHLLVSEKRPRKLSGVTAEQMVKMEREMGNIQGQLKLVEKSYGQDVLLLVLARGYLGKLIDNKAVFRFLSQRQPDVLAEFENIIQTVALDGK
;
A
#
# COMPACT_ATOMS: atom_id res chain seq x y z
N MET A 1 -16.21 11.53 25.01
CA MET A 1 -14.85 11.28 24.48
C MET A 1 -14.03 12.54 24.68
N SER A 2 -13.01 12.51 25.53
CA SER A 2 -12.06 13.61 25.68
C SER A 2 -11.32 13.79 24.35
N ARG A 3 -11.30 15.01 23.81
CA ARG A 3 -10.41 15.31 22.68
C ARG A 3 -8.98 15.06 23.15
N PRO A 4 -8.18 14.25 22.45
CA PRO A 4 -6.78 14.10 22.80
C PRO A 4 -6.12 15.49 22.76
N PRO A 5 -5.22 15.80 23.71
CA PRO A 5 -4.49 17.06 23.68
C PRO A 5 -3.71 17.17 22.37
N LEU A 6 -3.70 18.36 21.77
CA LEU A 6 -2.91 18.60 20.56
C LEU A 6 -1.43 18.62 20.93
N GLY A 7 -0.61 17.87 20.18
CA GLY A 7 0.85 17.88 20.33
C GLY A 7 1.53 19.14 19.77
N PHE A 8 0.77 20.08 19.21
CA PHE A 8 1.28 21.30 18.59
C PHE A 8 0.40 22.49 18.89
N ILE A 9 1.03 23.66 18.92
CA ILE A 9 0.34 24.94 18.79
C ILE A 9 -0.09 25.07 17.31
N PRO A 10 -1.39 25.15 17.00
CA PRO A 10 -1.89 25.06 15.62
C PRO A 10 -1.54 26.26 14.75
N GLU A 11 -1.20 27.41 15.36
CA GLU A 11 -0.77 28.59 14.63
C GLU A 11 0.73 28.52 14.34
N PRO A 12 1.14 28.44 13.06
CA PRO A 12 2.54 28.42 12.69
C PRO A 12 3.17 29.79 12.95
N ILE A 13 4.38 29.78 13.48
CA ILE A 13 5.21 30.97 13.65
C ILE A 13 6.31 30.99 12.58
N THR A 14 6.67 32.18 12.11
CA THR A 14 7.77 32.34 11.16
C THR A 14 9.08 32.45 11.94
N LEU A 15 10.02 31.53 11.70
CA LEU A 15 11.33 31.51 12.35
C LEU A 15 12.43 31.66 11.31
N ALA A 16 13.43 32.50 11.62
CA ALA A 16 14.66 32.58 10.86
C ALA A 16 15.39 31.22 10.89
N LEU A 17 15.91 30.77 9.74
CA LEU A 17 16.55 29.46 9.63
C LEU A 17 17.79 29.30 10.52
N ASP A 18 18.42 30.42 10.90
CA ASP A 18 19.57 30.47 11.81
C ASP A 18 19.18 30.21 13.27
N ARG A 19 17.90 30.39 13.62
CA ARG A 19 17.36 30.08 14.95
C ARG A 19 16.92 28.63 15.07
N ILE A 20 17.01 27.84 13.99
CA ILE A 20 16.59 26.45 13.96
C ILE A 20 17.82 25.53 14.02
N LEU A 21 17.93 24.77 15.09
CA LEU A 21 19.00 23.80 15.32
C LEU A 21 18.58 22.39 14.92
N PRO A 22 19.26 21.75 13.95
CA PRO A 22 18.99 20.35 13.61
C PRO A 22 19.28 19.42 14.79
N SER A 23 18.30 18.61 15.21
CA SER A 23 18.48 17.58 16.26
C SER A 23 19.39 16.41 15.87
N ARG A 24 19.59 16.19 14.56
CA ARG A 24 20.43 15.12 14.02
C ARG A 24 21.21 15.60 12.81
N LYS A 25 22.38 14.99 12.60
CA LYS A 25 23.19 15.23 11.41
C LYS A 25 22.48 14.73 10.16
N THR A 26 22.62 15.46 9.06
CA THR A 26 22.14 15.03 7.75
C THR A 26 22.97 13.84 7.26
N PRO A 27 22.34 12.75 6.78
CA PRO A 27 23.07 11.62 6.21
C PRO A 27 23.94 12.02 5.02
N GLU A 28 25.11 11.39 4.88
CA GLU A 28 25.96 11.57 3.71
C GLU A 28 25.23 11.12 2.44
N GLY A 29 25.43 11.84 1.33
CA GLY A 29 24.76 11.54 0.05
C GLY A 29 23.27 11.92 -0.02
N LEU A 30 22.71 12.59 0.99
CA LEU A 30 21.32 13.07 0.95
C LEU A 30 21.05 13.95 -0.29
N ASN A 31 22.00 14.82 -0.65
CA ASN A 31 21.89 15.72 -1.81
C ASN A 31 21.70 14.97 -3.14
N THR A 32 22.22 13.75 -3.26
CA THR A 32 22.08 12.93 -4.47
C THR A 32 20.79 12.10 -4.48
N SER A 33 20.11 11.97 -3.35
CA SER A 33 18.90 11.16 -3.23
C SER A 33 17.77 11.69 -4.10
N ARG A 34 17.06 10.77 -4.77
CA ARG A 34 15.86 11.10 -5.56
C ARG A 34 14.80 11.82 -4.72
N LYS A 35 14.62 11.41 -3.46
CA LYS A 35 13.65 12.01 -2.54
C LYS A 35 13.99 13.46 -2.24
N PHE A 36 15.27 13.76 -2.00
CA PHE A 36 15.71 15.14 -1.74
C PHE A 36 15.52 16.03 -2.97
N LYS A 37 15.91 15.55 -4.16
CA LYS A 37 15.68 16.28 -5.43
C LYS A 37 14.19 16.53 -5.70
N GLN A 38 13.32 15.58 -5.35
CA GLN A 38 11.87 15.77 -5.46
C GLN A 38 11.34 16.84 -4.48
N ILE A 39 11.86 16.90 -3.25
CA ILE A 39 11.51 17.96 -2.29
C ILE A 39 11.96 19.32 -2.82
N MET A 40 13.19 19.44 -3.31
CA MET A 40 13.70 20.68 -3.93
C MET A 40 12.80 21.17 -5.07
N ALA A 41 12.50 20.30 -6.04
CA ALA A 41 11.66 20.65 -7.18
C ALA A 41 10.23 21.05 -6.79
N SER A 42 9.65 20.35 -5.79
CA SER A 42 8.33 20.70 -5.27
C SER A 42 8.36 22.07 -4.57
N MET A 43 9.38 22.33 -3.76
CA MET A 43 9.53 23.59 -3.04
C MET A 43 9.74 24.78 -3.98
N GLU A 44 10.53 24.63 -5.05
CA GLU A 44 10.65 25.66 -6.09
C GLU A 44 9.32 25.95 -6.78
N ALA A 45 8.47 24.93 -6.96
CA ALA A 45 7.23 25.05 -7.71
C ALA A 45 6.06 25.62 -6.89
N VAL A 46 5.95 25.27 -5.61
CA VAL A 46 4.79 25.60 -4.76
C VAL A 46 5.15 26.10 -3.35
N GLY A 47 6.43 26.17 -3.01
CA GLY A 47 6.89 26.55 -1.67
C GLY A 47 6.78 25.41 -0.65
N LEU A 48 7.02 25.75 0.61
CA LEU A 48 6.89 24.81 1.72
C LEU A 48 5.41 24.60 2.06
N ILE A 49 4.88 23.41 1.76
CA ILE A 49 3.48 23.05 2.03
C ILE A 49 3.28 22.74 3.51
N GLU A 50 4.14 21.88 4.07
CA GLU A 50 4.06 21.44 5.46
C GLU A 50 5.13 22.19 6.29
N PRO A 51 4.72 22.96 7.32
CA PRO A 51 5.64 23.65 8.23
C PRO A 51 6.66 22.71 8.89
N LEU A 52 7.77 23.27 9.36
CA LEU A 52 8.75 22.53 10.16
C LEU A 52 8.22 22.30 11.58
N SER A 53 8.53 21.16 12.20
CA SER A 53 8.17 20.92 13.59
C SER A 53 9.37 21.22 14.49
N VAL A 54 9.19 22.14 15.43
CA VAL A 54 10.26 22.60 16.33
C VAL A 54 9.84 22.51 17.79
N GLY A 55 10.81 22.32 18.68
CA GLY A 55 10.60 22.42 20.11
C GLY A 55 10.39 23.87 20.56
N LYS A 56 10.09 24.04 21.85
CA LYS A 56 10.03 25.35 22.50
C LYS A 56 11.38 26.06 22.39
N ALA A 57 11.35 27.40 22.36
CA ALA A 57 12.56 28.20 22.39
C ALA A 57 13.35 27.92 23.67
N ASP A 58 14.66 27.70 23.54
CA ASP A 58 15.55 27.72 24.69
C ASP A 58 15.57 29.13 25.31
N LYS A 59 15.40 29.21 26.63
CA LYS A 59 15.35 30.47 27.38
C LYS A 59 16.66 31.24 27.33
N ALA A 60 17.79 30.55 27.17
CA ALA A 60 19.11 31.19 27.16
C ALA A 60 19.51 31.68 25.76
N THR A 61 19.29 30.85 24.73
CA THR A 61 19.79 31.11 23.37
C THR A 61 18.72 31.62 22.41
N GLY A 62 17.43 31.46 22.74
CA GLY A 62 16.31 31.74 21.84
C GLY A 62 16.25 30.82 20.62
N GLN A 63 17.04 29.74 20.60
CA GLN A 63 17.06 28.77 19.51
C GLN A 63 16.00 27.69 19.71
N HIS A 64 15.56 27.12 18.60
CA HIS A 64 14.56 26.07 18.54
C HIS A 64 15.18 24.78 18.00
N ILE A 65 15.01 23.67 18.72
CA ILE A 65 15.45 22.36 18.26
C ILE A 65 14.47 21.86 17.19
N LEU A 66 14.98 21.43 16.04
CA LEU A 66 14.18 20.85 14.97
C LEU A 66 13.83 19.40 15.31
N LEU A 67 12.54 19.10 15.43
CA LEU A 67 12.04 17.77 15.71
C LEU A 67 11.76 17.00 14.42
N ASP A 68 11.10 17.62 13.44
CA ASP A 68 10.86 17.05 12.11
C ASP A 68 11.07 18.08 10.99
N GLY A 69 11.43 17.59 9.81
CA GLY A 69 11.62 18.41 8.62
C GLY A 69 13.08 18.65 8.22
N HIS A 70 14.03 17.83 8.66
CA HIS A 70 15.47 18.00 8.34
C HIS A 70 15.75 18.12 6.85
N MET A 71 15.10 17.30 6.01
CA MET A 71 15.26 17.39 4.54
C MET A 71 14.69 18.71 3.99
N ARG A 72 13.56 19.18 4.54
CA ARG A 72 12.89 20.42 4.14
C ARG A 72 13.73 21.63 4.56
N LEU A 73 14.26 21.64 5.79
CA LEU A 73 15.17 22.69 6.26
C LEU A 73 16.43 22.79 5.38
N LEU A 74 17.03 21.65 5.03
CA LEU A 74 18.18 21.63 4.13
C LEU A 74 17.84 22.20 2.74
N ALA A 75 16.68 21.83 2.21
CA ALA A 75 16.19 22.34 0.93
C ALA A 75 15.94 23.87 0.99
N LEU A 76 15.31 24.37 2.06
CA LEU A 76 15.12 25.81 2.27
C LEU A 76 16.44 26.58 2.25
N ARG A 77 17.46 26.06 2.95
CA ARG A 77 18.80 26.66 2.96
C ARG A 77 19.46 26.66 1.57
N GLN A 78 19.34 25.57 0.82
CA GLN A 78 19.91 25.49 -0.54
C GLN A 78 19.18 26.39 -1.55
N LEU A 79 17.88 26.61 -1.36
CA LEU A 79 17.08 27.53 -2.17
C LEU A 79 17.25 29.00 -1.76
N GLY A 80 17.98 29.29 -0.68
CA GLY A 80 18.28 30.65 -0.22
C GLY A 80 17.16 31.32 0.58
N TYR A 81 16.23 30.55 1.17
CA TYR A 81 15.24 31.11 2.08
C TYR A 81 15.90 31.56 3.39
N VAL A 82 15.38 32.64 3.99
CA VAL A 82 15.90 33.22 5.25
C VAL A 82 15.10 32.76 6.46
N ASP A 83 13.82 32.45 6.27
CA ASP A 83 12.90 32.00 7.30
C ASP A 83 11.99 30.87 6.81
N ALA A 84 11.25 30.27 7.74
CA ALA A 84 10.29 29.22 7.47
C ALA A 84 9.12 29.23 8.47
N PRO A 85 7.91 28.84 8.04
CA PRO A 85 6.82 28.55 8.97
C PRO A 85 7.15 27.30 9.79
N CYS A 86 6.97 27.40 11.10
CA CYS A 86 7.28 26.37 12.07
C CYS A 86 6.11 26.16 13.04
N LEU A 87 5.80 24.92 13.37
CA LEU A 87 4.86 24.53 14.42
C LEU A 87 5.64 24.23 15.70
N ILE A 88 5.24 24.85 16.80
CA ILE A 88 5.83 24.58 18.11
C ILE A 88 5.18 23.32 18.69
N ALA A 89 5.98 22.29 18.89
CA ALA A 89 5.56 21.09 19.59
C ALA A 89 5.39 21.37 21.09
N THR A 90 4.34 20.81 21.69
CA THR A 90 4.10 20.90 23.13
C THR A 90 4.94 19.91 23.93
N ASP A 91 5.43 18.89 23.24
CA ASP A 91 6.04 17.65 23.69
C ASP A 91 7.36 17.42 22.92
N ASP A 92 8.36 16.89 23.63
CA ASP A 92 9.72 16.71 23.11
C ASP A 92 9.94 15.29 22.54
N GLU A 93 8.88 14.70 21.98
CA GLU A 93 8.95 13.36 21.40
C GLU A 93 9.49 13.42 19.98
N SER A 94 10.71 12.94 19.77
CA SER A 94 11.34 12.85 18.45
C SER A 94 10.86 11.66 17.60
N TYR A 95 10.10 10.72 18.17
CA TYR A 95 9.90 9.37 17.61
C TYR A 95 8.66 9.19 16.71
N THR A 96 7.77 10.19 16.59
CA THR A 96 6.39 9.91 16.15
C THR A 96 6.03 10.43 14.76
N TYR A 97 6.74 11.41 14.20
CA TYR A 97 6.26 12.17 13.02
C TYR A 97 6.09 11.34 11.74
N ASN A 98 7.01 10.41 11.45
CA ASN A 98 7.02 9.66 10.20
C ASN A 98 6.75 8.15 10.37
N ASN A 99 6.43 7.69 11.59
CA ASN A 99 6.36 6.26 11.89
C ASN A 99 5.03 5.62 11.43
N ARG A 100 3.96 6.40 11.29
CA ARG A 100 2.62 5.94 10.91
C ARG A 100 2.08 6.69 9.68
N ILE A 101 2.80 6.60 8.56
CA ILE A 101 2.38 7.22 7.30
C ILE A 101 1.57 6.22 6.48
N ASN A 102 0.31 6.56 6.18
CA ASN A 102 -0.46 5.88 5.16
C ASN A 102 0.00 6.36 3.78
N ARG A 103 0.51 5.43 2.97
CA ARG A 103 0.93 5.74 1.60
C ARG A 103 -0.29 5.77 0.68
N ILE A 104 -0.24 6.68 -0.29
CA ILE A 104 -1.28 6.83 -1.31
C ILE A 104 -1.19 5.62 -2.25
N SER A 105 -2.31 4.95 -2.49
CA SER A 105 -2.36 3.81 -3.41
C SER A 105 -2.19 4.26 -4.87
N SER A 106 -1.84 3.32 -5.75
CA SER A 106 -1.62 3.64 -7.17
C SER A 106 -2.89 4.18 -7.85
N ILE A 107 -4.07 3.74 -7.42
CA ILE A 107 -5.36 4.23 -7.91
C ILE A 107 -5.68 5.63 -7.37
N GLN A 108 -5.41 5.87 -6.08
CA GLN A 108 -5.57 7.20 -5.51
C GLN A 108 -4.65 8.21 -6.21
N GLU A 109 -3.40 7.86 -6.48
CA GLU A 109 -2.47 8.69 -7.26
C GLU A 109 -3.01 9.01 -8.66
N HIS A 110 -3.60 8.03 -9.36
CA HIS A 110 -4.25 8.23 -10.65
C HIS A 110 -5.36 9.30 -10.55
N HIS A 111 -6.28 9.15 -9.59
CA HIS A 111 -7.38 10.11 -9.42
C HIS A 111 -6.88 11.51 -9.08
N MET A 112 -5.85 11.62 -8.24
CA MET A 112 -5.23 12.91 -7.89
C MET A 112 -4.63 13.60 -9.11
N LEU A 113 -3.84 12.87 -9.91
CA LEU A 113 -3.19 13.41 -11.11
C LEU A 113 -4.22 13.77 -12.19
N ARG A 114 -5.18 12.88 -12.45
CA ARG A 114 -6.24 13.13 -13.43
C ARG A 114 -7.06 14.37 -13.06
N ARG A 115 -7.47 14.50 -11.80
CA ARG A 115 -8.18 15.69 -11.31
C ARG A 115 -7.35 16.97 -11.43
N ALA A 116 -6.04 16.90 -11.22
CA ALA A 116 -5.16 18.07 -11.40
C ALA A 116 -5.11 18.52 -12.88
N VAL A 117 -5.02 17.57 -13.81
CA VAL A 117 -5.04 17.84 -15.25
C VAL A 117 -6.39 18.39 -15.70
N GLU A 118 -7.50 17.81 -15.25
CA GLU A 118 -8.86 18.28 -15.55
C GLU A 118 -9.12 19.71 -15.04
N ARG A 119 -8.41 20.13 -13.98
CA ARG A 119 -8.45 21.50 -13.44
C ARG A 119 -7.49 22.48 -14.15
N GLY A 120 -6.83 22.06 -15.22
CA GLY A 120 -5.99 22.92 -16.06
C GLY A 120 -4.51 22.95 -15.70
N VAL A 121 -4.03 22.06 -14.83
CA VAL A 121 -2.58 21.91 -14.59
C VAL A 121 -1.95 21.09 -15.71
N SER A 122 -0.93 21.64 -16.39
CA SER A 122 -0.27 20.93 -17.48
C SER A 122 0.56 19.72 -16.99
N PRO A 123 0.63 18.61 -17.75
CA PRO A 123 1.46 17.46 -17.39
C PRO A 123 2.94 17.80 -17.20
N GLU A 124 3.47 18.77 -17.95
CA GLU A 124 4.86 19.23 -17.84
C GLU A 124 5.11 19.93 -16.51
N ARG A 125 4.16 20.74 -16.04
CA ARG A 125 4.24 21.39 -14.72
C ARG A 125 4.21 20.35 -13.60
N LEU A 126 3.36 19.33 -13.72
CA LEU A 126 3.31 18.21 -12.75
C LEU A 126 4.62 17.42 -12.74
N ALA A 127 5.14 17.09 -13.92
CA ALA A 127 6.41 16.38 -14.08
C ALA A 127 7.58 17.16 -13.44
N LYS A 128 7.66 18.47 -13.69
CA LYS A 128 8.66 19.36 -13.09
C LYS A 128 8.53 19.41 -11.57
N ALA A 129 7.34 19.68 -11.04
CA ALA A 129 7.11 19.82 -9.60
C ALA A 129 7.37 18.51 -8.84
N LEU A 130 7.06 17.35 -9.43
CA LEU A 130 7.28 16.04 -8.83
C LEU A 130 8.66 15.45 -9.15
N ASN A 131 9.49 16.13 -9.95
CA ASN A 131 10.77 15.64 -10.46
C ASN A 131 10.66 14.22 -11.06
N VAL A 132 9.68 14.03 -11.95
CA VAL A 132 9.44 12.78 -12.66
C VAL A 132 9.36 13.01 -14.17
N ASP A 133 9.57 11.94 -14.93
CA ASP A 133 9.41 11.97 -16.38
C ASP A 133 7.94 12.21 -16.78
N ILE A 134 7.71 13.04 -17.80
CA ILE A 134 6.38 13.38 -18.32
C ILE A 134 5.61 12.12 -18.75
N SER A 135 6.30 11.12 -19.31
CA SER A 135 5.70 9.84 -19.69
C SER A 135 5.08 9.09 -18.50
N GLN A 136 5.67 9.22 -17.30
CA GLN A 136 5.11 8.62 -16.09
C GLN A 136 3.83 9.31 -15.67
N ILE A 137 3.73 10.63 -15.84
CA ILE A 137 2.49 11.38 -15.61
C ILE A 137 1.40 10.89 -16.57
N HIS A 138 1.68 10.81 -17.86
CA HIS A 138 0.71 10.32 -18.85
C HIS A 138 0.24 8.89 -18.57
N LYS A 139 1.16 7.98 -18.20
CA LYS A 139 0.82 6.60 -17.83
C LYS A 139 -0.05 6.52 -16.59
N LYS A 140 0.22 7.35 -15.57
CA LYS A 140 -0.61 7.38 -14.36
C LYS A 140 -1.96 8.03 -14.61
N VAL A 141 -2.05 9.07 -15.44
CA VAL A 141 -3.33 9.72 -15.80
C VAL A 141 -4.21 8.79 -16.64
N SER A 142 -3.64 7.98 -17.53
CA SER A 142 -4.39 7.02 -18.35
C SER A 142 -4.53 5.62 -17.72
N LEU A 143 -4.13 5.46 -16.45
CA LEU A 143 -3.99 4.14 -15.79
C LEU A 143 -5.27 3.29 -15.87
N LEU A 144 -6.42 3.89 -15.57
CA LEU A 144 -7.70 3.18 -15.48
C LEU A 144 -8.45 3.08 -16.82
N GLU A 145 -7.92 3.67 -17.90
CA GLU A 145 -8.55 3.57 -19.21
C GLU A 145 -8.54 2.11 -19.69
N GLY A 146 -9.72 1.58 -20.01
CA GLY A 146 -9.90 0.21 -20.50
C GLY A 146 -9.78 -0.88 -19.42
N ILE A 147 -9.84 -0.52 -18.13
CA ILE A 147 -9.96 -1.46 -17.01
C ILE A 147 -11.41 -1.47 -16.53
N CYS A 148 -12.00 -2.65 -16.32
CA CYS A 148 -13.35 -2.79 -15.79
C CYS A 148 -13.46 -2.33 -14.33
N PRO A 149 -14.62 -1.78 -13.92
CA PRO A 149 -14.78 -1.20 -12.58
C PRO A 149 -14.55 -2.21 -11.45
N GLU A 150 -14.90 -3.49 -11.67
CA GLU A 150 -14.69 -4.56 -10.70
C GLU A 150 -13.20 -4.77 -10.42
N ALA A 151 -12.37 -4.81 -11.46
CA ALA A 151 -10.92 -4.92 -11.32
C ALA A 151 -10.31 -3.66 -10.68
N VAL A 152 -10.87 -2.47 -10.93
CA VAL A 152 -10.45 -1.22 -10.28
C VAL A 152 -10.71 -1.28 -8.77
N GLU A 153 -11.88 -1.74 -8.35
CA GLU A 153 -12.21 -1.86 -6.92
C GLU A 153 -11.28 -2.85 -6.21
N MET A 154 -10.95 -3.99 -6.83
CA MET A 154 -10.00 -4.96 -6.29
C MET A 154 -8.58 -4.39 -6.10
N LEU A 155 -8.20 -3.41 -6.92
CA LEU A 155 -6.87 -2.78 -6.91
C LEU A 155 -6.78 -1.53 -6.02
N LYS A 156 -7.89 -1.10 -5.39
CA LYS A 156 -8.03 0.22 -4.76
C LYS A 156 -6.96 0.53 -3.71
N ASP A 157 -6.59 -0.45 -2.91
CA ASP A 157 -5.62 -0.31 -1.82
C ASP A 157 -4.23 -0.87 -2.18
N GLN A 158 -4.03 -1.25 -3.44
CA GLN A 158 -2.80 -1.88 -3.91
C GLN A 158 -1.77 -0.86 -4.41
N HIS A 159 -0.50 -1.25 -4.29
CA HIS A 159 0.65 -0.50 -4.80
C HIS A 159 1.29 -1.26 -5.96
N PHE A 160 1.28 -0.68 -7.16
CA PHE A 160 1.78 -1.31 -8.37
C PHE A 160 2.33 -0.30 -9.39
N SER A 161 3.07 -0.81 -10.36
CA SER A 161 3.59 0.02 -11.46
C SER A 161 2.47 0.43 -12.42
N ALA A 162 2.49 1.67 -12.91
CA ALA A 162 1.53 2.12 -13.92
C ALA A 162 1.55 1.29 -15.21
N ASN A 163 2.68 0.61 -15.50
CA ASN A 163 2.78 -0.32 -16.62
C ASN A 163 1.84 -1.54 -16.48
N LEU A 164 1.41 -1.89 -15.27
CA LEU A 164 0.46 -2.98 -15.04
C LEU A 164 -0.87 -2.74 -15.77
N GLY A 165 -1.37 -1.50 -15.75
CA GLY A 165 -2.61 -1.14 -16.47
C GLY A 165 -2.51 -1.38 -17.97
N SER A 166 -1.32 -1.21 -18.56
CA SER A 166 -1.09 -1.49 -19.99
C SER A 166 -1.17 -2.97 -20.35
N VAL A 167 -0.88 -3.86 -19.38
CA VAL A 167 -1.02 -5.31 -19.53
C VAL A 167 -2.49 -5.70 -19.39
N LEU A 168 -3.16 -5.22 -18.33
CA LEU A 168 -4.56 -5.53 -18.06
C LEU A 168 -5.50 -5.04 -19.18
N ARG A 169 -5.21 -3.91 -19.82
CA ARG A 169 -5.99 -3.38 -20.96
C ARG A 169 -6.04 -4.33 -22.17
N LYS A 170 -5.12 -5.28 -22.28
CA LYS A 170 -5.11 -6.28 -23.37
C LYS A 170 -6.09 -7.44 -23.11
N LEU A 171 -6.61 -7.56 -21.90
CA LEU A 171 -7.55 -8.60 -21.47
C LEU A 171 -8.99 -8.07 -21.53
N LYS A 172 -9.96 -8.93 -21.85
CA LYS A 172 -11.38 -8.62 -21.73
C LYS A 172 -11.79 -8.46 -20.26
N PRO A 173 -12.89 -7.74 -19.94
CA PRO A 173 -13.32 -7.44 -18.57
C PRO A 173 -13.35 -8.65 -17.63
N THR A 174 -13.96 -9.77 -18.05
CA THR A 174 -14.04 -10.99 -17.23
C THR A 174 -12.65 -11.52 -16.86
N ARG A 175 -11.70 -11.46 -17.80
CA ARG A 175 -10.34 -11.94 -17.58
C ARG A 175 -9.49 -10.95 -16.78
N GLN A 176 -9.77 -9.64 -16.86
CA GLN A 176 -9.12 -8.65 -16.01
C GLN A 176 -9.38 -8.95 -14.53
N VAL A 177 -10.63 -9.22 -14.17
CA VAL A 177 -11.03 -9.57 -12.79
C VAL A 177 -10.28 -10.82 -12.32
N GLU A 178 -10.35 -11.91 -13.09
CA GLU A 178 -9.66 -13.15 -12.73
C GLU A 178 -8.14 -12.98 -12.61
N CYS A 179 -7.52 -12.21 -13.52
CA CYS A 179 -6.09 -11.94 -13.43
C CYS A 179 -5.74 -11.15 -12.17
N VAL A 180 -6.50 -10.12 -11.85
CA VAL A 180 -6.28 -9.33 -10.63
C VAL A 180 -6.48 -10.17 -9.37
N GLU A 181 -7.51 -11.03 -9.34
CA GLU A 181 -7.76 -11.98 -8.25
C GLU A 181 -6.55 -12.88 -8.01
N LEU A 182 -6.02 -13.50 -9.07
CA LEU A 182 -4.83 -14.35 -8.97
C LEU A 182 -3.61 -13.58 -8.47
N MET A 183 -3.43 -12.33 -8.90
CA MET A 183 -2.34 -11.47 -8.44
C MET A 183 -2.46 -11.12 -6.97
N LEU A 184 -3.68 -10.86 -6.47
CA LEU A 184 -3.95 -10.59 -5.06
C LEU A 184 -3.72 -11.83 -4.20
N THR A 185 -4.26 -12.98 -4.62
CA THR A 185 -4.09 -14.26 -3.91
C THR A 185 -2.62 -14.67 -3.84
N ALA A 186 -1.86 -14.46 -4.93
CA ALA A 186 -0.42 -14.68 -4.96
C ALA A 186 0.40 -13.59 -4.26
N ASN A 187 -0.22 -12.50 -3.80
CA ASN A 187 0.42 -11.29 -3.27
C ASN A 187 1.56 -10.77 -4.18
N ASN A 188 1.34 -10.80 -5.50
CA ASN A 188 2.35 -10.46 -6.50
C ASN A 188 1.81 -9.47 -7.53
N MET A 189 2.02 -8.18 -7.27
CA MET A 189 1.56 -7.07 -8.11
C MET A 189 2.59 -6.61 -9.17
N THR A 190 3.45 -7.53 -9.63
CA THR A 190 4.51 -7.20 -10.60
C THR A 190 4.01 -7.25 -12.06
N VAL A 191 4.64 -6.44 -12.91
CA VAL A 191 4.35 -6.40 -14.36
C VAL A 191 4.68 -7.75 -15.01
N ALA A 192 5.80 -8.36 -14.64
CA ALA A 192 6.23 -9.65 -15.19
C ALA A 192 5.21 -10.76 -14.91
N TYR A 193 4.64 -10.79 -13.70
CA TYR A 193 3.61 -11.77 -13.37
C TYR A 193 2.32 -11.55 -14.18
N ALA A 194 1.89 -10.31 -14.33
CA ALA A 194 0.76 -9.97 -15.19
C ALA A 194 1.01 -10.32 -16.67
N GLU A 195 2.23 -10.13 -17.17
CA GLU A 195 2.62 -10.52 -18.53
C GLU A 195 2.60 -12.04 -18.72
N ALA A 196 3.00 -12.81 -17.70
CA ALA A 196 2.87 -14.26 -17.70
C ALA A 196 1.39 -14.70 -17.75
N LEU A 197 0.52 -14.07 -16.95
CA LEU A 197 -0.92 -14.32 -16.97
C LEU A 197 -1.55 -13.95 -18.33
N LEU A 198 -1.11 -12.86 -18.94
CA LEU A 198 -1.51 -12.45 -20.28
C LEU A 198 -1.07 -13.48 -21.33
N ALA A 199 0.16 -13.99 -21.24
CA ALA A 199 0.67 -15.01 -22.16
C ALA A 199 -0.06 -16.36 -22.02
N ALA A 200 -0.51 -16.70 -20.81
CA ALA A 200 -1.35 -17.88 -20.54
C ALA A 200 -2.84 -17.67 -20.85
N THR A 201 -3.24 -16.50 -21.36
CA THR A 201 -4.66 -16.21 -21.59
C THR A 201 -5.11 -16.68 -22.99
N PRO A 202 -6.21 -17.45 -23.09
CA PRO A 202 -6.78 -17.85 -24.36
C PRO A 202 -7.15 -16.66 -25.28
N PRO A 203 -6.98 -16.78 -26.62
CA PRO A 203 -7.22 -15.66 -27.55
C PRO A 203 -8.62 -15.04 -27.48
N HIS A 204 -9.65 -15.84 -27.17
CA HIS A 204 -11.04 -15.37 -27.05
C HIS A 204 -11.27 -14.44 -25.84
N LEU A 205 -10.36 -14.43 -24.86
CA LEU A 205 -10.37 -13.55 -23.69
C LEU A 205 -9.46 -12.32 -23.85
N LEU A 206 -8.82 -12.16 -25.01
CA LEU A 206 -8.01 -10.97 -25.34
C LEU A 206 -8.86 -9.94 -26.09
N VAL A 207 -8.55 -8.65 -25.88
CA VAL A 207 -9.21 -7.53 -26.58
C VAL A 207 -8.81 -7.51 -28.06
N SER A 208 -7.55 -7.81 -28.35
CA SER A 208 -7.05 -8.05 -29.71
C SER A 208 -6.83 -9.55 -29.92
N GLU A 209 -7.42 -10.13 -30.96
CA GLU A 209 -7.26 -11.57 -31.30
C GLU A 209 -5.83 -11.96 -31.70
N LYS A 210 -4.91 -10.99 -31.80
CA LYS A 210 -3.49 -11.23 -32.00
C LYS A 210 -2.82 -11.51 -30.66
N ARG A 211 -2.28 -12.73 -30.51
CA ARG A 211 -1.44 -13.11 -29.37
C ARG A 211 -0.29 -12.09 -29.21
N PRO A 212 -0.01 -11.62 -27.98
CA PRO A 212 1.18 -10.81 -27.73
C PRO A 212 2.42 -11.58 -28.21
N ARG A 213 3.39 -10.86 -28.79
CA ARG A 213 4.67 -11.46 -29.22
C ARG A 213 5.28 -12.22 -28.03
N LYS A 214 5.73 -13.45 -28.31
CA LYS A 214 6.30 -14.39 -27.33
C LYS A 214 7.14 -13.66 -26.29
N LEU A 215 6.88 -13.91 -25.00
CA LEU A 215 7.78 -13.54 -23.92
C LEU A 215 9.20 -14.00 -24.31
N SER A 216 10.18 -13.08 -24.37
CA SER A 216 11.53 -13.48 -24.75
C SER A 216 12.08 -14.45 -23.70
N GLY A 217 12.32 -15.70 -24.09
CA GLY A 217 12.86 -16.74 -23.21
C GLY A 217 11.89 -17.88 -22.84
N VAL A 218 10.63 -17.85 -23.29
CA VAL A 218 9.66 -18.94 -23.04
C VAL A 218 9.30 -19.66 -24.34
N THR A 219 9.48 -20.99 -24.38
CA THR A 219 9.16 -21.80 -25.56
C THR A 219 7.64 -21.96 -25.72
N ALA A 220 7.18 -22.30 -26.93
CA ALA A 220 5.75 -22.50 -27.19
C ALA A 220 5.16 -23.64 -26.34
N GLU A 221 5.94 -24.68 -26.07
CA GLU A 221 5.56 -25.81 -25.21
C GLU A 221 5.43 -25.39 -23.75
N GLN A 222 6.35 -24.54 -23.25
CA GLN A 222 6.27 -23.99 -21.90
C GLN A 222 5.04 -23.10 -21.72
N MET A 223 4.64 -22.34 -22.75
CA MET A 223 3.40 -21.57 -22.71
C MET A 223 2.16 -22.48 -22.60
N VAL A 224 2.08 -23.54 -23.40
CA VAL A 224 0.96 -24.50 -23.33
C VAL A 224 0.92 -25.23 -21.98
N LYS A 225 2.09 -25.57 -21.41
CA LYS A 225 2.17 -26.15 -20.07
C LYS A 225 1.68 -25.16 -19.00
N MET A 226 2.10 -23.90 -19.10
CA MET A 226 1.67 -22.84 -18.19
C MET A 226 0.15 -22.57 -18.30
N GLU A 227 -0.43 -22.58 -19.51
CA GLU A 227 -1.89 -22.48 -19.71
C GLU A 227 -2.63 -23.59 -18.97
N ARG A 228 -2.17 -24.85 -19.09
CA ARG A 228 -2.77 -26.01 -18.42
C ARG A 228 -2.63 -25.95 -16.91
N GLU A 229 -1.43 -25.65 -16.41
CA GLU A 229 -1.16 -25.55 -14.98
C GLU A 229 -1.98 -24.41 -14.35
N MET A 230 -2.07 -23.27 -15.02
CA MET A 230 -2.88 -22.14 -14.57
C MET A 230 -4.38 -22.46 -14.56
N GLY A 231 -4.88 -23.13 -15.60
CA GLY A 231 -6.27 -23.60 -15.63
C GLY A 231 -6.59 -24.56 -14.50
N ASN A 232 -5.67 -25.48 -14.18
CA ASN A 232 -5.80 -26.39 -13.05
C ASN A 232 -5.79 -25.67 -11.70
N ILE A 233 -4.86 -24.73 -11.49
CA ILE A 233 -4.77 -23.94 -10.26
C ILE A 233 -6.04 -23.10 -10.08
N GLN A 234 -6.52 -22.43 -11.12
CA GLN A 234 -7.77 -21.69 -11.09
C GLN A 234 -8.97 -22.58 -10.76
N GLY A 235 -9.04 -23.77 -11.34
CA GLY A 235 -10.09 -24.74 -11.02
C GLY A 235 -10.06 -25.16 -9.55
N GLN A 236 -8.87 -25.45 -9.01
CA GLN A 236 -8.69 -25.79 -7.61
C GLN A 236 -9.04 -24.63 -6.68
N LEU A 237 -8.63 -23.40 -7.01
CA LEU A 237 -8.99 -22.20 -6.25
C LEU A 237 -10.51 -22.01 -6.18
N LYS A 238 -11.21 -22.07 -7.32
CA LYS A 238 -12.68 -21.95 -7.36
C LYS A 238 -13.38 -23.08 -6.58
N LEU A 239 -12.79 -24.27 -6.51
CA LEU A 239 -13.32 -25.38 -5.70
C LEU A 239 -13.13 -25.11 -4.21
N VAL A 240 -11.94 -24.67 -3.80
CA VAL A 240 -11.63 -24.32 -2.41
C VAL A 240 -12.46 -23.13 -1.96
N GLU A 241 -12.61 -22.07 -2.75
CA GLU A 241 -13.46 -20.92 -2.40
C GLU A 241 -14.93 -21.31 -2.19
N LYS A 242 -15.45 -22.24 -3.01
CA LYS A 242 -16.82 -22.74 -2.85
C LYS A 242 -17.01 -23.53 -1.55
N SER A 243 -16.03 -24.33 -1.14
CA SER A 243 -16.13 -25.11 0.09
C SER A 243 -15.74 -24.30 1.32
N TYR A 244 -14.88 -23.28 1.19
CA TYR A 244 -14.31 -22.52 2.30
C TYR A 244 -15.38 -21.97 3.24
N GLY A 245 -16.40 -21.28 2.71
CA GLY A 245 -17.48 -20.73 3.55
C GLY A 245 -18.26 -21.80 4.31
N GLN A 246 -18.51 -22.95 3.67
CA GLN A 246 -19.21 -24.07 4.29
C GLN A 246 -18.34 -24.78 5.33
N ASP A 247 -17.06 -24.97 5.04
CA ASP A 247 -16.09 -25.62 5.92
C ASP A 247 -15.84 -24.78 7.18
N VAL A 248 -15.73 -23.46 7.04
CA VAL A 248 -15.61 -22.52 8.17
C VAL A 248 -16.87 -22.56 9.04
N LEU A 249 -18.06 -22.55 8.44
CA LEU A 249 -19.32 -22.62 9.18
C LEU A 249 -19.47 -23.95 9.93
N LEU A 250 -19.12 -25.07 9.29
CA LEU A 250 -19.10 -26.40 9.92
C LEU A 250 -18.11 -26.44 11.09
N LEU A 251 -16.93 -25.85 10.94
CA LEU A 251 -15.93 -25.78 12.01
C LEU A 251 -16.43 -24.95 13.21
N VAL A 252 -17.06 -23.81 12.96
CA VAL A 252 -17.66 -22.98 14.02
C VAL A 252 -18.78 -23.73 14.75
N LEU A 253 -19.64 -24.43 14.01
CA LEU A 253 -20.70 -25.27 14.60
C LEU A 253 -20.13 -26.42 15.41
N ALA A 254 -19.13 -27.15 14.88
CA ALA A 254 -18.47 -28.24 15.58
C ALA A 254 -17.81 -27.76 16.87
N ARG A 255 -17.10 -26.63 16.84
CA ARG A 255 -16.53 -26.00 18.04
C ARG A 255 -17.60 -25.62 19.05
N GLY A 256 -18.69 -24.99 18.62
CA GLY A 256 -19.80 -24.62 19.49
C GLY A 256 -20.49 -25.85 20.14
N TYR A 257 -20.60 -26.95 19.40
CA TYR A 257 -21.10 -28.21 19.91
C TYR A 257 -20.14 -28.85 20.92
N LEU A 258 -18.85 -28.92 20.60
CA LEU A 258 -17.82 -29.45 21.49
C LEU A 258 -17.72 -28.65 22.80
N GLY A 259 -17.84 -27.31 22.73
CA GLY A 259 -17.92 -26.46 23.92
C GLY A 259 -19.09 -26.84 24.83
N LYS A 260 -20.30 -26.95 24.26
CA LYS A 260 -21.49 -27.40 25.01
C LYS A 260 -21.34 -28.82 25.57
N LEU A 261 -20.64 -29.70 24.84
CA LEU A 261 -20.41 -31.08 25.22
C LEU A 261 -19.46 -31.17 26.42
N ILE A 262 -18.39 -30.38 26.42
CA ILE A 262 -17.39 -30.31 27.51
C ILE A 262 -17.96 -29.57 28.74
N ASP A 263 -18.77 -28.54 28.56
CA ASP A 263 -19.44 -27.83 29.67
C ASP A 263 -20.39 -28.74 30.48
N ASN A 264 -20.84 -29.84 29.87
CA ASN A 264 -21.64 -30.84 30.58
C ASN A 264 -20.76 -31.68 31.52
N LYS A 265 -20.89 -31.41 32.82
CA LYS A 265 -20.13 -32.07 33.90
C LYS A 265 -20.13 -33.61 33.85
N ALA A 266 -21.23 -34.22 33.40
CA ALA A 266 -21.32 -35.69 33.29
C ALA A 266 -20.45 -36.22 32.14
N VAL A 267 -20.46 -35.52 31.01
CA VAL A 267 -19.68 -35.87 29.81
C VAL A 267 -18.20 -35.57 30.04
N PHE A 268 -17.87 -34.43 30.63
CA PHE A 268 -16.51 -34.08 31.02
C PHE A 268 -15.90 -35.16 31.92
N ARG A 269 -16.59 -35.54 33.01
CA ARG A 269 -16.13 -36.57 33.93
C ARG A 269 -15.93 -37.92 33.25
N PHE A 270 -16.82 -38.30 32.31
CA PHE A 270 -16.69 -39.53 31.55
C PHE A 270 -15.44 -39.50 30.64
N LEU A 271 -15.23 -38.40 29.92
CA LEU A 271 -14.09 -38.22 29.02
C LEU A 271 -12.77 -38.17 29.80
N SER A 272 -12.70 -37.43 30.92
CA SER A 272 -11.50 -37.37 31.75
C SER A 272 -11.09 -38.72 32.34
N GLN A 273 -12.05 -39.61 32.59
CA GLN A 273 -11.78 -40.91 33.22
C GLN A 273 -11.45 -42.01 32.20
N ARG A 274 -12.03 -41.96 30.99
CA ARG A 274 -11.88 -43.03 30.00
C ARG A 274 -11.04 -42.65 28.79
N GLN A 275 -11.16 -41.41 28.33
CA GLN A 275 -10.55 -40.94 27.08
C GLN A 275 -9.88 -39.55 27.26
N PRO A 276 -8.83 -39.46 28.09
CA PRO A 276 -8.16 -38.19 28.39
C PRO A 276 -7.52 -37.57 27.13
N ASP A 277 -7.01 -38.40 26.20
CA ASP A 277 -6.40 -37.92 24.96
C ASP A 277 -7.43 -37.20 24.06
N VAL A 278 -8.65 -37.73 23.98
CA VAL A 278 -9.74 -37.12 23.20
C VAL A 278 -10.23 -35.83 23.84
N LEU A 279 -10.25 -35.77 25.18
CA LEU A 279 -10.60 -34.55 25.90
C LEU A 279 -9.60 -33.43 25.63
N ALA A 280 -8.29 -33.75 25.64
CA ALA A 280 -7.23 -32.79 25.31
C ALA A 280 -7.39 -32.23 23.89
N GLU A 281 -7.70 -33.08 22.91
CA GLU A 281 -7.95 -32.62 21.53
C GLU A 281 -9.22 -31.77 21.40
N PHE A 282 -10.30 -32.10 22.11
CA PHE A 282 -11.50 -31.27 22.11
C PHE A 282 -11.27 -29.91 22.76
N GLU A 283 -10.50 -29.85 23.85
CA GLU A 283 -10.07 -28.60 24.47
C GLU A 283 -9.18 -27.78 23.53
N ASN A 284 -8.25 -28.41 22.80
CA ASN A 284 -7.42 -27.77 21.78
C ASN A 284 -8.25 -27.16 20.64
N ILE A 285 -9.28 -27.88 20.16
CA ILE A 285 -10.20 -27.41 19.12
C ILE A 285 -11.08 -26.24 19.63
N ILE A 286 -11.40 -26.21 20.92
CA ILE A 286 -12.12 -25.08 21.52
C ILE A 286 -11.21 -23.86 21.70
N GLN A 287 -9.93 -24.08 22.02
CA GLN A 287 -8.94 -23.02 22.29
C GLN A 287 -8.32 -22.41 21.04
N THR A 288 -8.49 -23.01 19.86
CA THR A 288 -8.03 -22.41 18.61
C THR A 288 -8.82 -21.13 18.32
N VAL A 289 -8.20 -19.99 18.65
CA VAL A 289 -8.73 -18.65 18.38
C VAL A 289 -8.24 -18.21 17.01
N ALA A 290 -9.18 -18.14 16.06
CA ALA A 290 -9.05 -17.61 14.70
C ALA A 290 -8.46 -18.55 13.62
N LEU A 291 -9.20 -18.67 12.52
CA LEU A 291 -8.69 -19.13 11.22
C LEU A 291 -7.89 -18.04 10.49
N ASP A 292 -8.01 -16.78 10.95
CA ASP A 292 -7.22 -15.67 10.45
C ASP A 292 -5.96 -15.50 11.32
N GLY A 293 -4.97 -16.34 11.07
CA GLY A 293 -3.58 -16.03 11.38
C GLY A 293 -3.06 -15.01 10.37
N LYS A 294 -3.51 -13.76 10.46
CA LYS A 294 -2.87 -12.57 9.89
C LYS A 294 -3.01 -11.39 10.83
#